data_AF-A0A358KIV3-F1
#
_entry.id   AF-A0A358KIV3-F1
#
_cell.length_a   1.000
_cell.length_b   1.000
_cell.length_c   1.000
_cell.angle_alpha   90.00
_cell.angle_beta   90.00
_cell.angle_gamma   90.00
#
_symmetry.space_group_name_H-M   'P 1'
#
loop_
_entity.id
_entity.type
_entity.pdbx_description
1 polymer ?
#
loop_
_entity_poly.entity_id
_entity_poly.type
_entity_poly.pdbx_seq_one_letter_code
_entity_poly.pdbx_strand_id
1 'polypeptide(L)'
;MSEPDSSLKKNDSKAAVFARRLASTVVLLSVVFYGLLSGGTLSVVLVGALVMLLNVIGLLEFYGMVKENQLPRFKWLGLTGGVVLLGAVFLYLSGLAAKWFGLAAPSLAGAAELEVAILAVFLIAILVRRVFAHPAPPSFSMNGNTILGVLYVSWLLGFILKIFFFKTTSETPEGAAFDGGFCLL
;
A
#
# COMPACT_ATOMS: atom_id res chain seq x y z
N MET A 1 -19.26 -27.93 51.32
CA MET A 1 -18.19 -26.92 51.14
C MET A 1 -17.98 -26.77 49.65
N SER A 2 -18.45 -25.65 49.11
CA SER A 2 -18.13 -25.05 47.79
C SER A 2 -18.66 -25.69 46.49
N GLU A 3 -19.62 -24.97 45.93
CA GLU A 3 -20.20 -24.97 44.58
C GLU A 3 -19.18 -24.61 43.45
N PRO A 4 -19.58 -24.67 42.16
CA PRO A 4 -18.76 -25.11 41.02
C PRO A 4 -18.02 -23.99 40.27
N ASP A 5 -16.87 -24.34 39.68
CA ASP A 5 -16.16 -23.48 38.72
C ASP A 5 -16.93 -23.42 37.40
N SER A 6 -17.80 -22.40 37.32
CA SER A 6 -18.40 -21.92 36.09
C SER A 6 -17.31 -21.42 35.13
N SER A 7 -16.90 -22.28 34.20
CA SER A 7 -16.14 -21.87 33.03
C SER A 7 -17.00 -20.92 32.18
N LEU A 8 -16.80 -19.61 32.39
CA LEU A 8 -17.34 -18.54 31.55
C LEU A 8 -16.77 -18.70 30.13
N LYS A 9 -17.45 -19.53 29.34
CA LYS A 9 -17.32 -19.59 27.89
C LYS A 9 -17.82 -18.25 27.37
N LYS A 10 -16.90 -17.30 27.16
CA LYS A 10 -17.20 -16.02 26.53
C LYS A 10 -17.68 -16.30 25.11
N ASN A 11 -19.00 -16.43 24.98
CA ASN A 11 -19.69 -16.42 23.70
C ASN A 11 -19.50 -15.03 23.11
N ASP A 12 -18.42 -14.81 22.36
CA ASP A 12 -18.29 -13.61 21.54
C ASP A 12 -19.47 -13.59 20.57
N SER A 13 -20.46 -12.76 20.90
CA SER A 13 -21.74 -12.69 20.22
C SER A 13 -21.51 -12.36 18.74
N LYS A 14 -22.17 -13.09 17.84
CA LYS A 14 -22.13 -12.84 16.38
C LYS A 14 -22.43 -11.37 16.06
N ALA A 15 -23.24 -10.71 16.88
CA ALA A 15 -23.56 -9.29 16.79
C ALA A 15 -22.35 -8.38 17.09
N ALA A 16 -21.50 -8.74 18.06
CA ALA A 16 -20.28 -7.97 18.37
C ALA A 16 -19.25 -8.06 17.23
N VAL A 17 -19.11 -9.25 16.61
CA VAL A 17 -18.26 -9.44 15.43
C VAL A 17 -18.80 -8.62 14.25
N PHE A 18 -20.12 -8.64 14.03
CA PHE A 18 -20.77 -7.86 12.99
C PHE A 18 -20.60 -6.35 13.20
N ALA A 19 -20.85 -5.85 14.42
CA ALA A 19 -20.70 -4.43 14.76
C ALA A 19 -19.24 -3.96 14.60
N ARG A 20 -18.26 -4.79 14.99
CA ARG A 20 -16.85 -4.50 14.78
C ARG A 20 -16.49 -4.42 13.29
N ARG A 21 -17.01 -5.32 12.47
CA ARG A 21 -16.82 -5.30 11.00
C ARG A 21 -17.48 -4.06 10.38
N LEU A 22 -18.72 -3.76 10.77
CA LEU A 22 -19.45 -2.59 10.31
C LEU A 22 -18.72 -1.30 10.67
N ALA A 23 -18.28 -1.17 11.92
CA ALA A 23 -17.53 -0.01 12.38
C ALA A 23 -16.21 0.15 11.61
N SER A 24 -15.47 -0.93 11.37
CA SER A 24 -14.25 -0.89 10.57
C SER A 24 -14.53 -0.44 9.13
N THR A 25 -15.60 -0.95 8.51
CA THR A 25 -16.00 -0.53 7.16
C THR A 25 -16.39 0.94 7.15
N VAL A 26 -17.22 1.39 8.09
CA VAL A 26 -17.67 2.79 8.17
C VAL A 26 -16.51 3.73 8.43
N VAL A 27 -15.56 3.40 9.31
CA VAL A 27 -14.37 4.22 9.57
C VAL A 27 -13.50 4.32 8.32
N LEU A 28 -13.16 3.19 7.70
CA LEU A 28 -12.35 3.18 6.47
C LEU A 28 -13.05 3.95 5.35
N LEU A 29 -14.35 3.73 5.18
CA LEU A 29 -15.18 4.40 4.19
C LEU A 29 -15.28 5.90 4.48
N SER A 30 -15.35 6.32 5.74
CA SER A 30 -15.40 7.73 6.13
C SER A 30 -14.08 8.42 5.82
N VAL A 31 -12.94 7.78 6.08
CA VAL A 31 -11.62 8.33 5.70
C VAL A 31 -11.49 8.46 4.19
N VAL A 32 -12.00 7.48 3.43
CA VAL A 32 -12.01 7.54 1.95
C VAL A 32 -12.94 8.66 1.46
N PHE A 33 -14.16 8.79 1.98
CA PHE A 33 -15.08 9.86 1.61
C PHE A 33 -14.55 11.24 2.01
N TYR A 34 -13.96 11.37 3.19
CA TYR A 34 -13.29 12.61 3.61
C TYR A 34 -12.13 12.95 2.67
N GLY A 35 -11.35 11.93 2.30
CA GLY A 35 -10.33 11.94 1.25
C GLY A 35 -10.81 12.55 -0.07
N LEU A 36 -11.97 12.08 -0.52
CA LEU A 36 -12.58 12.45 -1.80
C LEU A 36 -13.24 13.84 -1.78
N LEU A 37 -13.86 14.24 -0.66
CA LEU A 37 -14.70 15.43 -0.60
C LEU A 37 -13.96 16.68 -0.07
N SER A 38 -12.87 16.51 0.68
CA SER A 38 -12.21 17.65 1.35
C SER A 38 -11.30 18.47 0.44
N GLY A 39 -10.81 17.94 -0.70
CA GLY A 39 -10.00 18.70 -1.67
C GLY A 39 -8.76 19.43 -1.11
N GLY A 40 -8.21 18.99 0.01
CA GLY A 40 -7.08 19.68 0.67
C GLY A 40 -5.78 18.88 0.63
N THR A 41 -4.65 19.54 0.87
CA THR A 41 -3.34 18.87 1.07
C THR A 41 -3.39 17.83 2.20
N LEU A 42 -4.14 18.12 3.26
CA LEU A 42 -4.39 17.17 4.36
C LEU A 42 -5.13 15.92 3.89
N SER A 43 -6.06 16.07 2.95
CA SER A 43 -6.81 14.96 2.36
C SER A 43 -5.89 14.01 1.60
N VAL A 44 -5.00 14.57 0.76
CA VAL A 44 -3.98 13.83 0.01
C VAL A 44 -3.05 13.06 0.95
N VAL A 45 -2.59 13.70 2.02
CA VAL A 45 -1.71 13.07 3.03
C VAL A 45 -2.43 11.96 3.79
N LEU A 46 -3.70 12.17 4.18
CA LEU A 46 -4.50 11.16 4.89
C LEU A 46 -4.75 9.92 4.03
N VAL A 47 -5.16 10.11 2.77
CA VAL A 47 -5.37 9.01 1.83
C VAL A 47 -4.05 8.27 1.56
N GLY A 48 -2.96 9.01 1.35
CA GLY A 48 -1.63 8.42 1.19
C GLY A 48 -1.17 7.61 2.39
N ALA A 49 -1.35 8.13 3.59
CA ALA A 49 -1.02 7.44 4.84
C ALA A 49 -1.87 6.19 5.02
N LEU A 50 -3.18 6.25 4.73
CA LEU A 50 -4.07 5.10 4.79
C LEU A 50 -3.63 4.01 3.81
N VAL A 51 -3.39 4.38 2.55
CA VAL A 51 -2.97 3.45 1.50
C VAL A 51 -1.60 2.83 1.82
N MET A 52 -0.65 3.61 2.36
CA MET A 52 0.62 3.08 2.83
C MET A 52 0.48 2.13 4.02
N LEU A 53 -0.41 2.43 4.96
CA LEU A 53 -0.71 1.54 6.08
C LEU A 53 -1.30 0.22 5.58
N LEU A 54 -2.26 0.28 4.65
CA LEU A 54 -2.85 -0.91 4.01
C LEU A 54 -1.79 -1.73 3.25
N ASN A 55 -0.84 -1.08 2.58
CA ASN A 55 0.27 -1.76 1.93
C ASN A 55 1.15 -2.51 2.92
N VAL A 56 1.54 -1.87 4.03
CA VAL A 56 2.36 -2.49 5.06
C VAL A 56 1.63 -3.67 5.70
N ILE A 57 0.35 -3.51 6.06
CA ILE A 57 -0.45 -4.60 6.63
C ILE A 57 -0.61 -5.74 5.60
N GLY A 58 -0.98 -5.44 4.36
CA GLY A 58 -1.15 -6.43 3.30
C GLY A 58 0.15 -7.19 3.01
N LEU A 59 1.29 -6.51 2.97
CA LEU A 59 2.60 -7.14 2.86
C LEU A 59 2.84 -8.05 4.05
N LEU A 60 2.61 -7.60 5.29
CA LEU A 60 2.81 -8.41 6.50
C LEU A 60 1.93 -9.65 6.54
N GLU A 61 0.65 -9.56 6.18
CA GLU A 61 -0.28 -10.69 6.11
C GLU A 61 0.11 -11.68 5.02
N PHE A 62 0.36 -11.20 3.81
CA PHE A 62 0.82 -12.03 2.69
C PHE A 62 2.06 -12.84 3.09
N TYR A 63 3.00 -12.13 3.68
CA TYR A 63 4.23 -12.72 4.17
C TYR A 63 4.02 -13.65 5.37
N GLY A 64 3.08 -13.36 6.26
CA GLY A 64 2.65 -14.26 7.33
C GLY A 64 2.19 -15.59 6.79
N MET A 65 1.34 -15.60 5.77
CA MET A 65 0.88 -16.83 5.10
C MET A 65 2.04 -17.59 4.45
N VAL A 66 2.98 -16.90 3.79
CA VAL A 66 4.16 -17.53 3.19
C VAL A 66 5.05 -18.20 4.26
N LYS A 67 5.11 -17.64 5.48
CA LYS A 67 5.84 -18.23 6.60
C LYS A 67 5.18 -19.52 7.10
N GLU A 68 3.84 -19.51 7.22
CA GLU A 68 3.08 -20.67 7.67
C GLU A 68 3.20 -21.85 6.70
N ASN A 69 3.37 -21.55 5.40
CA ASN A 69 3.61 -22.54 4.35
C ASN A 69 5.07 -23.04 4.26
N GLN A 70 5.93 -22.72 5.24
CA GLN A 70 7.35 -23.09 5.31
C GLN A 70 8.19 -22.66 4.09
N LEU A 71 7.74 -21.65 3.35
CA LEU A 71 8.46 -21.20 2.17
C LEU A 71 9.60 -20.25 2.58
N PRO A 72 10.85 -20.50 2.14
CA PRO A 72 11.97 -19.64 2.47
C PRO A 72 11.74 -18.23 1.89
N ARG A 73 12.09 -17.18 2.64
CA ARG A 73 11.77 -15.78 2.27
C ARG A 73 12.67 -14.71 2.90
N PHE A 74 12.82 -13.58 2.21
CA PHE A 74 13.46 -12.37 2.75
C PHE A 74 12.41 -11.33 3.17
N LYS A 75 11.91 -11.45 4.40
CA LYS A 75 10.83 -10.58 4.94
C LYS A 75 11.10 -9.09 4.78
N TRP A 76 12.31 -8.68 5.13
CA TRP A 76 12.69 -7.28 5.16
C TRP A 76 12.90 -6.70 3.77
N LEU A 77 13.40 -7.50 2.82
CA LEU A 77 13.66 -7.02 1.46
C LEU A 77 12.34 -6.76 0.72
N GLY A 78 11.38 -7.69 0.82
CA GLY A 78 10.07 -7.52 0.22
C GLY A 78 9.26 -6.38 0.85
N LEU A 79 9.29 -6.25 2.17
CA LEU A 79 8.61 -5.16 2.88
C LEU A 79 9.19 -3.79 2.47
N THR A 80 10.52 -3.66 2.46
CA THR A 80 11.17 -2.40 2.07
C THR A 80 10.92 -2.08 0.59
N GLY A 81 11.01 -3.08 -0.30
CA GLY A 81 10.69 -2.90 -1.72
C GLY A 81 9.26 -2.43 -1.97
N GLY A 82 8.27 -3.04 -1.30
CA GLY A 82 6.86 -2.65 -1.44
C GLY A 82 6.54 -1.27 -0.87
N VAL A 83 7.18 -0.88 0.24
CA VAL A 83 7.06 0.46 0.82
C VAL A 83 7.70 1.51 -0.08
N VAL A 84 8.90 1.25 -0.61
CA VAL A 84 9.59 2.16 -1.53
C VAL A 84 8.79 2.34 -2.83
N LEU A 85 8.29 1.25 -3.41
CA LEU A 85 7.50 1.29 -4.63
C LEU A 85 6.25 2.17 -4.47
N LEU A 86 5.43 1.86 -3.48
CA LEU A 86 4.16 2.57 -3.29
C LEU A 86 4.38 4.01 -2.80
N GLY A 87 5.37 4.22 -1.91
CA GLY A 87 5.73 5.54 -1.42
C GLY A 87 6.24 6.45 -2.53
N ALA A 88 7.09 5.94 -3.44
CA ALA A 88 7.59 6.72 -4.57
C ALA A 88 6.47 7.07 -5.55
N VAL A 89 5.61 6.10 -5.88
CA VAL A 89 4.44 6.34 -6.75
C VAL A 89 3.50 7.38 -6.15
N PHE A 90 3.23 7.29 -4.84
CA PHE A 90 2.42 8.28 -4.12
C PHE A 90 3.06 9.67 -4.11
N LEU A 91 4.35 9.78 -3.78
CA LEU A 91 5.07 11.07 -3.75
C LEU A 91 5.11 11.73 -5.13
N TYR A 92 5.26 10.93 -6.18
CA TYR A 92 5.22 11.40 -7.56
C TYR A 92 3.81 11.89 -7.92
N LEU A 93 2.77 11.06 -7.76
CA LEU A 93 1.38 11.40 -8.13
C LEU A 93 0.78 12.56 -7.31
N SER A 94 1.13 12.66 -6.02
CA SER A 94 0.65 13.73 -5.15
C SER A 94 1.24 15.10 -5.46
N GLY A 95 2.22 15.18 -6.37
CA GLY A 95 2.94 16.41 -6.68
C GLY A 95 3.87 16.89 -5.55
N LEU A 96 3.95 16.16 -4.43
CA LEU A 96 4.92 16.45 -3.37
C LEU A 96 6.35 16.34 -3.92
N ALA A 97 6.63 15.37 -4.79
CA ALA A 97 7.94 15.26 -5.41
C ALA A 97 8.30 16.51 -6.25
N ALA A 98 7.35 17.04 -7.03
CA ALA A 98 7.54 18.27 -7.79
C ALA A 98 7.77 19.49 -6.86
N LYS A 99 7.01 19.57 -5.76
CA LYS A 99 7.13 20.66 -4.77
C LYS A 99 8.42 20.63 -3.95
N TRP A 100 8.86 19.44 -3.54
CA TRP A 100 10.01 19.26 -2.64
C TRP A 100 11.34 19.15 -3.39
N PHE A 101 11.35 18.56 -4.57
CA PHE A 101 12.56 18.28 -5.35
C PHE A 101 12.64 19.06 -6.67
N GLY A 102 11.63 19.89 -6.99
CA GLY A 102 11.62 20.69 -8.22
C GLY A 102 11.47 19.85 -9.50
N LEU A 103 10.90 18.65 -9.40
CA LEU A 103 10.67 17.78 -10.56
C LEU A 103 9.54 18.32 -11.46
N ALA A 104 9.54 17.85 -12.71
CA ALA A 104 8.48 18.10 -13.68
C ALA A 104 7.09 17.74 -13.13
N ALA A 105 6.05 18.36 -13.71
CA ALA A 105 4.67 18.11 -13.33
C ALA A 105 4.33 16.61 -13.39
N PRO A 106 3.56 16.10 -12.41
CA PRO A 106 3.27 14.67 -12.35
C PRO A 106 2.43 14.22 -13.53
N SER A 107 2.88 13.15 -14.19
CA SER A 107 2.20 12.53 -15.34
C SER A 107 1.99 11.03 -15.11
N LEU A 108 0.86 10.48 -15.56
CA LEU A 108 0.58 9.05 -15.40
C LEU A 108 1.62 8.16 -16.09
N ALA A 109 2.12 8.60 -17.25
CA ALA A 109 3.20 7.93 -17.97
C ALA A 109 4.47 7.88 -17.11
N GLY A 110 4.90 9.01 -16.55
CA GLY A 110 6.09 9.04 -15.68
C GLY A 110 5.92 8.24 -14.39
N ALA A 111 4.70 8.16 -13.84
CA ALA A 111 4.42 7.30 -12.68
C ALA A 111 4.56 5.80 -13.02
N ALA A 112 4.16 5.39 -14.23
CA ALA A 112 4.34 4.02 -14.71
C ALA A 112 5.80 3.70 -15.01
N GLU A 113 6.54 4.62 -15.63
CA GLU A 113 7.98 4.48 -15.87
C GLU A 113 8.77 4.36 -14.57
N LEU A 114 8.46 5.21 -13.58
CA LEU A 114 9.06 5.17 -12.25
C LEU A 114 8.80 3.82 -11.55
N GLU A 115 7.58 3.32 -11.63
CA GLU A 115 7.19 2.05 -11.01
C GLU A 115 7.94 0.87 -11.65
N VAL A 116 8.01 0.82 -12.98
CA VAL A 116 8.77 -0.20 -13.71
C VAL A 116 10.26 -0.10 -13.39
N ALA A 117 10.81 1.12 -13.29
CA ALA A 117 12.20 1.34 -12.91
C ALA A 117 12.50 0.83 -11.50
N ILE A 118 11.64 1.14 -10.52
CA ILE A 118 11.80 0.65 -9.14
C ILE A 118 11.68 -0.87 -9.08
N LEU A 119 10.70 -1.47 -9.78
CA LEU A 119 10.57 -2.92 -9.87
C LEU A 119 11.79 -3.58 -10.51
N ALA A 120 12.35 -3.00 -11.56
CA ALA A 120 13.57 -3.49 -12.21
C ALA A 120 14.78 -3.42 -11.26
N VAL A 121 14.99 -2.29 -10.57
CA VAL A 121 16.05 -2.14 -9.58
C VAL A 121 15.86 -3.12 -8.42
N PHE A 122 14.63 -3.31 -7.95
CA PHE A 122 14.30 -4.28 -6.92
C PHE A 122 14.62 -5.71 -7.34
N LEU A 123 14.29 -6.08 -8.58
CA LEU A 123 14.64 -7.37 -9.17
C LEU A 123 16.15 -7.56 -9.20
N ILE A 124 16.90 -6.57 -9.68
CA ILE A 124 18.37 -6.60 -9.72
C ILE A 124 18.94 -6.75 -8.31
N ALA A 125 18.43 -6.02 -7.33
CA ALA A 125 18.88 -6.11 -5.94
C ALA A 125 18.68 -7.53 -5.35
N ILE A 126 17.56 -8.19 -5.66
CA ILE A 126 17.32 -9.59 -5.28
C ILE A 126 18.33 -10.52 -5.95
N LEU A 127 18.56 -10.35 -7.26
CA LEU A 127 19.47 -11.19 -8.04
C LEU A 127 20.93 -11.02 -7.59
N VAL A 128 21.39 -9.79 -7.38
CA VAL A 128 22.73 -9.48 -6.89
C VAL A 128 22.94 -10.07 -5.50
N ARG A 129 21.98 -9.89 -4.58
CA ARG A 129 22.04 -10.49 -3.24
C ARG A 129 22.10 -12.02 -3.29
N ARG A 130 21.42 -12.64 -4.25
CA ARG A 130 21.52 -14.09 -4.50
C ARG A 130 22.93 -14.50 -4.93
N VAL A 131 23.57 -13.75 -5.83
CA VAL A 131 24.94 -14.04 -6.29
C VAL A 131 25.92 -14.06 -5.11
N PHE A 132 25.75 -13.17 -4.13
CA PHE A 132 26.62 -13.10 -2.96
C PHE A 132 26.31 -14.12 -1.85
N ALA A 133 25.21 -14.88 -1.92
CA ALA A 133 24.71 -15.72 -0.82
C ALA A 133 24.96 -17.25 -0.97
N HIS A 134 25.99 -17.70 -1.72
CA HIS A 134 26.30 -19.15 -1.87
C HIS A 134 26.88 -19.77 -0.58
N PRO A 135 26.48 -20.99 -0.10
CA PRO A 135 26.23 -22.23 -0.88
C PRO A 135 25.00 -23.05 -0.39
N ALA A 136 23.78 -22.72 -0.81
CA ALA A 136 22.61 -23.57 -0.56
C ALA A 136 21.79 -23.81 -1.85
N PRO A 137 21.22 -25.00 -2.05
CA PRO A 137 20.47 -25.34 -3.25
C PRO A 137 19.28 -24.37 -3.43
N PRO A 138 19.10 -23.79 -4.64
CA PRO A 138 18.17 -22.69 -4.85
C PRO A 138 16.73 -23.20 -4.98
N SER A 139 15.82 -22.66 -4.18
CA SER A 139 14.41 -22.69 -4.54
C SER A 139 14.08 -21.35 -5.22
N PHE A 140 13.86 -21.38 -6.54
CA PHE A 140 13.32 -20.25 -7.31
C PHE A 140 12.06 -19.65 -6.63
N SER A 141 11.32 -20.49 -5.89
CA SER A 141 10.18 -20.10 -5.07
C SER A 141 10.48 -19.05 -4.00
N MET A 142 11.71 -18.97 -3.45
CA MET A 142 12.07 -17.96 -2.44
C MET A 142 12.02 -16.53 -3.00
N ASN A 143 12.62 -16.35 -4.18
CA ASN A 143 12.60 -15.05 -4.86
C ASN A 143 11.22 -14.77 -5.45
N GLY A 144 10.56 -15.80 -6.00
CA GLY A 144 9.20 -15.73 -6.52
C GLY A 144 8.22 -15.19 -5.48
N ASN A 145 8.22 -15.74 -4.27
CA ASN A 145 7.32 -15.28 -3.21
C ASN A 145 7.62 -13.85 -2.73
N THR A 146 8.89 -13.44 -2.79
CA THR A 146 9.28 -12.08 -2.38
C THR A 146 8.79 -11.05 -3.40
N ILE A 147 8.99 -11.34 -4.69
CA ILE A 147 8.52 -10.52 -5.82
C ILE A 147 6.98 -10.53 -5.89
N LEU A 148 6.35 -11.68 -5.67
CA LEU A 148 4.88 -11.81 -5.69
C LEU A 148 4.25 -10.94 -4.62
N GLY A 149 4.83 -10.82 -3.42
CA GLY A 149 4.32 -9.90 -2.41
C GLY A 149 4.35 -8.44 -2.87
N VAL A 150 5.43 -7.99 -3.51
CA VAL A 150 5.57 -6.62 -4.01
C VAL A 150 4.67 -6.34 -5.22
N LEU A 151 4.60 -7.29 -6.17
CA LEU A 151 3.74 -7.18 -7.35
C LEU A 151 2.25 -7.33 -7.04
N TYR A 152 1.88 -8.21 -6.11
CA TYR A 152 0.47 -8.44 -5.81
C TYR A 152 -0.08 -7.39 -4.86
N VAL A 153 0.66 -7.04 -3.80
CA VAL A 153 0.15 -6.08 -2.81
C VAL A 153 0.47 -4.66 -3.26
N SER A 154 1.75 -4.32 -3.37
CA SER A 154 2.17 -2.92 -3.52
C SER A 154 1.89 -2.35 -4.91
N TRP A 155 2.11 -3.13 -5.97
CA TRP A 155 1.85 -2.69 -7.33
C TRP A 155 0.35 -2.56 -7.63
N LEU A 156 -0.50 -3.50 -7.18
CA LEU A 156 -1.96 -3.34 -7.31
C LEU A 156 -2.48 -2.14 -6.51
N LEU A 157 -1.95 -1.89 -5.31
CA LEU A 157 -2.34 -0.70 -4.54
C LEU A 157 -1.82 0.59 -5.20
N GLY A 158 -0.66 0.55 -5.84
CA GLY A 158 -0.14 1.64 -6.68
C GLY A 158 -1.04 1.92 -7.88
N PHE A 159 -1.60 0.89 -8.51
CA PHE A 159 -2.59 1.02 -9.56
C PHE A 159 -3.88 1.70 -9.06
N ILE A 160 -4.35 1.35 -7.87
CA ILE A 160 -5.49 2.04 -7.24
C ILE A 160 -5.18 3.52 -7.04
N LEU A 161 -3.99 3.89 -6.55
CA LEU A 161 -3.58 5.29 -6.45
C LEU A 161 -3.62 6.00 -7.81
N LYS A 162 -3.11 5.36 -8.87
CA LYS A 162 -3.17 5.93 -10.22
C LYS A 162 -4.60 6.20 -10.68
N ILE A 163 -5.56 5.33 -10.38
CA ILE A 163 -6.98 5.58 -10.69
C ILE A 163 -7.51 6.78 -9.90
N PHE A 164 -7.21 6.86 -8.60
CA PHE A 164 -7.65 7.98 -7.77
C PHE A 164 -7.10 9.32 -8.28
N PHE A 165 -5.82 9.38 -8.66
CA PHE A 165 -5.18 10.59 -9.18
C PHE A 165 -5.41 10.83 -10.69
N PHE A 166 -5.93 9.85 -11.44
CA PHE A 166 -6.25 10.00 -12.86
C PHE A 166 -7.25 11.14 -13.09
N LYS A 167 -8.34 11.13 -12.29
CA LYS A 167 -9.41 12.14 -12.33
C LYS A 167 -8.88 13.56 -12.14
N THR A 168 -7.90 13.74 -11.27
CA THR A 168 -7.31 15.05 -10.99
C THR A 168 -6.39 15.57 -12.10
N THR A 169 -5.85 14.70 -12.96
CA THR A 169 -4.97 15.11 -14.06
C THR A 169 -5.68 15.33 -15.39
N SER A 170 -6.84 14.71 -15.62
CA SER A 170 -7.60 14.85 -16.88
C SER A 170 -8.46 16.12 -16.95
N GLU A 171 -8.70 16.78 -15.82
CA GLU A 171 -9.51 18.01 -15.73
C GLU A 171 -8.64 19.29 -15.67
N THR A 172 -7.32 19.17 -15.80
CA THR A 172 -6.40 20.32 -15.71
C THR A 172 -5.71 20.60 -17.04
N PRO A 173 -6.20 21.55 -17.86
CA PRO A 173 -5.35 22.22 -18.83
C PRO A 173 -4.24 22.97 -18.08
N GLU A 174 -3.05 23.04 -18.68
CA GLU A 174 -1.84 23.69 -18.16
C GLU A 174 -2.15 24.99 -17.39
N GLY A 175 -2.10 24.95 -16.05
CA GLY A 175 -2.16 26.18 -15.24
C GLY A 175 -2.88 26.14 -13.90
N ALA A 176 -3.69 25.13 -13.57
CA ALA A 176 -4.35 25.08 -12.26
C ALA A 176 -3.70 24.04 -11.34
N ALA A 177 -2.81 24.52 -10.45
CA ALA A 177 -2.54 23.82 -9.21
C ALA A 177 -3.88 23.53 -8.49
N PHE A 178 -3.95 22.42 -7.75
CA PHE A 178 -5.10 22.00 -6.94
C PHE A 178 -5.75 23.21 -6.23
N ASP A 179 -6.80 23.78 -6.82
CA ASP A 179 -7.61 24.80 -6.16
C ASP A 179 -8.59 24.03 -5.28
N GLY A 180 -8.36 24.10 -3.97
CA GLY A 180 -9.18 23.48 -2.94
C GLY A 180 -10.52 24.22 -2.77
N GLY A 181 -11.22 24.45 -3.86
CA GLY A 181 -12.47 25.18 -3.91
C GLY A 181 -13.34 24.68 -5.06
N PHE A 182 -14.64 24.61 -4.80
CA PHE A 182 -15.74 24.31 -5.74
C PHE A 182 -16.15 22.84 -5.88
N CYS A 183 -16.77 22.35 -4.80
CA CYS A 183 -17.99 21.55 -4.89
C CYS A 183 -19.01 22.03 -3.85
N LEU A 184 -19.42 23.29 -3.89
CA LEU A 184 -20.67 23.79 -3.32
C LEU A 184 -21.00 25.18 -3.90
N LEU A 185 -21.59 25.19 -5.10
CA LEU A 185 -22.74 26.02 -5.49
C LEU A 185 -23.29 25.51 -6.82
#